data_AF-A0A3C0KDE1-F1
#
_entry.id   AF-A0A3C0KDE1-F1
#
_cell.length_a   1.000
_cell.length_b   1.000
_cell.length_c   1.000
_cell.angle_alpha   90.00
_cell.angle_beta   90.00
_cell.angle_gamma   90.00
#
_symmetry.space_group_name_H-M   'P 1'
#
loop_
_entity.id
_entity.type
_entity.pdbx_description
1 polymer ?
#
loop_
_entity_poly.entity_id
_entity_poly.type
_entity_poly.pdbx_seq_one_letter_code
_entity_poly.pdbx_strand_id
1 'polypeptide(L)'
;WVERRRLALSPWWPTATLAWVCLQGAFGALTVTMKLFPAIVTLHLLGGLVLLALLRTQAVWYGGPRAALAPGLRGAAWVVFALLWCQIALGGWVSTNYAVLACRDFPLCQGSWWPSMAFGEGFALWRELGQTRGGAAIAFEALTAIHYTHRLFAYLVLACLAWLAWRLHRHENTRRAARWLGGIALWQLLTGVSNVVLEWPLLAAVSHTGGAAALVVVLTGVLAARPGPAAARATPLPVSSVSRPSSP
;
A
#
# COMPACT_ATOMS: atom_id res chain seq x y z
N TRP A 1 -14.40 24.33 -7.85
CA TRP A 1 -14.29 25.32 -8.93
C TRP A 1 -14.04 26.74 -8.42
N VAL A 2 -14.74 27.21 -7.39
CA VAL A 2 -14.58 28.55 -6.79
C VAL A 2 -13.15 28.83 -6.29
N GLU A 3 -12.51 27.83 -5.66
CA GLU A 3 -11.16 27.99 -5.09
C GLU A 3 -10.00 27.78 -6.10
N ARG A 4 -10.29 27.65 -7.40
CA ARG A 4 -9.31 27.31 -8.45
C ARG A 4 -8.18 28.34 -8.56
N ARG A 5 -8.43 29.59 -8.20
CA ARG A 5 -7.39 30.65 -8.22
C ARG A 5 -6.37 30.51 -7.10
N ARG A 6 -6.69 29.76 -6.04
CA ARG A 6 -5.83 29.50 -4.87
C ARG A 6 -5.17 28.13 -4.89
N LEU A 7 -5.74 27.15 -5.61
CA LEU A 7 -5.28 25.77 -5.65
C LEU A 7 -4.68 25.43 -7.03
N ALA A 8 -3.38 25.13 -7.06
CA ALA A 8 -2.64 24.76 -8.28
C ALA A 8 -2.97 23.35 -8.83
N LEU A 9 -4.11 22.75 -8.44
CA LEU A 9 -4.51 21.41 -8.83
C LEU A 9 -5.64 21.42 -9.84
N SER A 10 -5.46 20.62 -10.89
CA SER A 10 -6.44 20.44 -11.96
C SER A 10 -7.74 19.83 -11.44
N PRO A 11 -8.92 20.33 -11.86
CA PRO A 11 -10.21 19.77 -11.46
C PRO A 11 -10.43 18.32 -11.94
N TRP A 12 -9.63 17.86 -12.90
CA TRP A 12 -9.67 16.48 -13.39
C TRP A 12 -9.30 15.42 -12.33
N TRP A 13 -8.53 15.77 -11.29
CA TRP A 13 -8.19 14.84 -10.21
C TRP A 13 -9.41 14.45 -9.36
N PRO A 14 -10.20 15.41 -8.82
CA PRO A 14 -11.46 15.11 -8.18
C PRO A 14 -12.44 14.36 -9.10
N THR A 15 -12.55 14.75 -10.38
CA THR A 15 -13.45 14.09 -11.34
C THR A 15 -13.06 12.62 -11.57
N ALA A 16 -11.77 12.35 -11.78
CA ALA A 16 -11.27 10.98 -11.91
C ALA A 16 -11.48 10.17 -10.63
N THR A 17 -11.30 10.80 -9.47
CA THR A 17 -11.58 10.16 -8.17
C THR A 17 -13.06 9.79 -8.03
N LEU A 18 -13.98 10.68 -8.42
CA LEU A 18 -15.41 10.41 -8.41
C LEU A 18 -15.79 9.26 -9.36
N ALA A 19 -15.27 9.26 -10.59
CA ALA A 19 -15.46 8.15 -11.51
C ALA A 19 -14.97 6.82 -10.93
N TRP A 20 -13.84 6.85 -10.20
CA TRP A 20 -13.30 5.68 -9.51
C TRP A 20 -14.18 5.21 -8.34
N VAL A 21 -14.82 6.12 -7.60
CA VAL A 21 -15.83 5.78 -6.58
C VAL A 21 -17.00 5.03 -7.22
N CYS A 22 -17.52 5.50 -8.35
CA CYS A 22 -18.60 4.83 -9.07
C CYS A 22 -18.18 3.43 -9.54
N LEU A 23 -16.97 3.30 -10.10
CA LEU A 23 -16.41 2.00 -10.49
C LEU A 23 -16.30 1.06 -9.29
N GLN A 24 -15.83 1.55 -8.14
CA GLN A 24 -15.77 0.77 -6.91
C GLN A 24 -17.15 0.36 -6.39
N GLY A 25 -18.16 1.22 -6.53
CA GLY A 25 -19.56 0.86 -6.26
C GLY A 25 -20.05 -0.30 -7.13
N ALA A 26 -19.70 -0.29 -8.42
CA ALA A 26 -20.00 -1.39 -9.33
C ALA A 26 -19.28 -2.69 -8.93
N PHE A 27 -17.98 -2.64 -8.61
CA PHE A 27 -17.26 -3.80 -8.09
C PHE A 27 -17.85 -4.31 -6.76
N GLY A 28 -18.27 -3.41 -5.87
CA GLY A 28 -18.98 -3.76 -4.64
C GLY A 28 -20.26 -4.55 -4.92
N ALA A 29 -21.09 -4.09 -5.87
CA ALA A 29 -22.27 -4.84 -6.30
C ALA A 29 -21.90 -6.22 -6.90
N LEU A 30 -20.84 -6.27 -7.73
CA LEU A 30 -20.34 -7.51 -8.32
C LEU A 30 -19.88 -8.53 -7.27
N THR A 31 -19.35 -8.09 -6.12
CA THR A 31 -18.97 -9.03 -5.05
C THR A 31 -20.14 -9.86 -4.55
N VAL A 32 -21.34 -9.27 -4.50
CA VAL A 32 -22.57 -9.94 -4.06
C VAL A 32 -23.17 -10.75 -5.21
N THR A 33 -23.33 -10.15 -6.40
CA THR A 33 -23.99 -10.82 -7.52
C THR A 33 -23.19 -12.00 -8.08
N MET A 34 -21.84 -11.96 -7.94
CA MET A 34 -20.96 -13.07 -8.31
C MET A 34 -20.57 -13.97 -7.13
N LYS A 35 -21.39 -14.02 -6.06
CA LYS A 35 -21.24 -14.96 -4.93
C LYS A 35 -19.81 -15.02 -4.38
N LEU A 36 -19.20 -13.86 -4.14
CA LEU A 36 -17.85 -13.72 -3.60
C LEU A 36 -16.75 -14.33 -4.51
N PHE A 37 -16.90 -14.26 -5.83
CA PHE A 37 -15.87 -14.67 -6.78
C PHE A 37 -14.50 -14.09 -6.40
N PRO A 38 -13.48 -14.92 -6.07
CA PRO A 38 -12.27 -14.45 -5.38
C PRO A 38 -11.53 -13.29 -6.07
N ALA A 39 -11.43 -13.33 -7.41
CA ALA A 39 -10.79 -12.28 -8.18
C ALA A 39 -11.54 -10.94 -8.08
N ILE A 40 -12.89 -10.97 -8.12
CA ILE A 40 -13.72 -9.76 -8.06
C ILE A 40 -13.62 -9.11 -6.68
N VAL A 41 -13.70 -9.90 -5.62
CA VAL A 41 -13.58 -9.40 -4.24
C VAL A 41 -12.17 -8.84 -3.99
N THR A 42 -11.13 -9.52 -4.49
CA THR A 42 -9.75 -9.03 -4.39
C THR A 42 -9.56 -7.72 -5.18
N LEU A 43 -10.10 -7.61 -6.39
CA LEU A 43 -10.06 -6.38 -7.19
C LEU A 43 -10.84 -5.23 -6.55
N HIS A 44 -11.96 -5.52 -5.88
CA HIS A 44 -12.68 -4.53 -5.09
C HIS A 44 -11.79 -3.98 -3.96
N LEU A 45 -11.15 -4.84 -3.16
CA LEU A 45 -10.20 -4.43 -2.13
C LEU A 45 -9.06 -3.56 -2.70
N LEU A 46 -8.40 -4.05 -3.75
CA LEU A 46 -7.28 -3.33 -4.36
C LEU A 46 -7.71 -1.97 -4.92
N GLY A 47 -8.85 -1.91 -5.60
CA GLY A 47 -9.35 -0.65 -6.12
C GLY A 47 -9.83 0.31 -5.03
N GLY A 48 -10.33 -0.17 -3.89
CA GLY A 48 -10.59 0.64 -2.71
C GLY A 48 -9.31 1.27 -2.13
N LEU A 49 -8.20 0.54 -2.14
CA LEU A 49 -6.89 1.09 -1.76
C LEU A 49 -6.33 2.08 -2.80
N VAL A 50 -6.65 1.90 -4.08
CA VAL A 50 -6.32 2.89 -5.13
C VAL A 50 -7.08 4.18 -4.85
N LEU A 51 -8.36 4.10 -4.51
CA LEU A 51 -9.16 5.26 -4.09
C LEU A 51 -8.50 5.98 -2.91
N LEU A 52 -8.10 5.22 -1.88
CA LEU A 52 -7.42 5.77 -0.72
C LEU A 52 -6.08 6.46 -1.09
N ALA A 53 -5.31 5.88 -2.01
CA ALA A 53 -4.08 6.48 -2.53
C ALA A 53 -4.36 7.77 -3.33
N LEU A 54 -5.42 7.81 -4.15
CA LEU A 54 -5.85 9.02 -4.86
C LEU A 54 -6.23 10.14 -3.90
N LEU A 55 -7.03 9.83 -2.87
CA LEU A 55 -7.43 10.78 -1.83
C LEU A 55 -6.21 11.28 -1.04
N ARG A 56 -5.30 10.38 -0.67
CA ARG A 56 -4.07 10.76 0.04
C ARG A 56 -3.17 11.65 -0.81
N THR A 57 -3.02 11.34 -2.09
CA THR A 57 -2.22 12.14 -3.03
C THR A 57 -2.77 13.57 -3.13
N GLN A 58 -4.08 13.70 -3.29
CA GLN A 58 -4.77 14.99 -3.28
C GLN A 58 -4.55 15.74 -1.96
N ALA A 59 -4.73 15.07 -0.82
CA ALA A 59 -4.51 15.67 0.50
C ALA A 59 -3.06 16.17 0.70
N VAL A 60 -2.06 15.47 0.15
CA VAL A 60 -0.67 15.92 0.19
C VAL A 60 -0.48 17.17 -0.67
N TRP A 61 -0.99 17.17 -1.90
CA TRP A 61 -0.80 18.28 -2.82
C TRP A 61 -1.58 19.54 -2.42
N TYR A 62 -2.80 19.39 -1.88
CA TYR A 62 -3.55 20.51 -1.30
C TYR A 62 -2.85 21.12 -0.08
N GLY A 63 -2.08 20.32 0.66
CA GLY A 63 -1.27 20.79 1.79
C GLY A 63 0.01 21.54 1.41
N GLY A 64 0.27 21.77 0.12
CA GLY A 64 1.40 22.54 -0.37
C GLY A 64 2.73 21.76 -0.48
N PRO A 65 3.81 22.48 -0.86
CA PRO A 65 5.15 21.92 -1.02
C PRO A 65 5.65 21.13 0.20
N ARG A 66 6.32 20.01 -0.05
CA ARG A 66 6.98 19.20 0.97
C ARG A 66 8.34 18.73 0.48
N ALA A 67 9.28 18.55 1.40
CA ALA A 67 10.59 17.98 1.05
C ALA A 67 10.41 16.62 0.37
N ALA A 68 10.91 16.51 -0.86
CA ALA A 68 10.88 15.27 -1.61
C ALA A 68 12.07 14.38 -1.24
N LEU A 69 11.90 13.07 -1.45
CA LEU A 69 12.98 12.11 -1.29
C LEU A 69 14.06 12.34 -2.35
N ALA A 70 15.32 12.07 -1.97
CA ALA A 70 16.41 11.94 -2.92
C ALA A 70 16.07 10.87 -3.98
N PRO A 71 16.49 11.02 -5.25
CA PRO A 71 16.07 10.14 -6.34
C PRO A 71 16.27 8.65 -6.08
N GLY A 72 17.42 8.24 -5.52
CA GLY A 72 17.69 6.83 -5.19
C GLY A 72 16.75 6.28 -4.12
N LEU A 73 16.46 7.05 -3.07
CA LEU A 73 15.53 6.65 -2.02
C LEU A 73 14.07 6.66 -2.51
N ARG A 74 13.73 7.56 -3.44
CA ARG A 74 12.43 7.58 -4.11
C ARG A 74 12.22 6.33 -4.96
N GLY A 75 13.22 5.92 -5.74
CA GLY A 75 13.19 4.68 -6.52
C GLY A 75 12.97 3.46 -5.62
N ALA A 76 13.74 3.36 -4.54
CA ALA A 76 13.57 2.28 -3.57
C ALA A 76 12.18 2.31 -2.90
N ALA A 77 11.66 3.48 -2.54
CA ALA A 77 10.31 3.61 -1.99
C ALA A 77 9.21 3.14 -2.97
N TRP A 78 9.37 3.35 -4.28
CA TRP A 78 8.46 2.80 -5.29
C TRP A 78 8.54 1.28 -5.38
N VAL A 79 9.74 0.70 -5.29
CA VAL A 79 9.91 -0.76 -5.25
C VAL A 79 9.22 -1.34 -4.02
N VAL A 80 9.45 -0.78 -2.83
CA VAL A 80 8.78 -1.22 -1.60
C VAL A 80 7.26 -1.04 -1.69
N PHE A 81 6.79 0.03 -2.33
CA PHE A 81 5.37 0.24 -2.55
C PHE A 81 4.76 -0.82 -3.49
N ALA A 82 5.44 -1.17 -4.58
CA ALA A 82 5.02 -2.25 -5.47
C ALA A 82 4.98 -3.61 -4.75
N LEU A 83 6.01 -3.92 -3.95
CA LEU A 83 6.03 -5.12 -3.10
C LEU A 83 4.85 -5.10 -2.11
N LEU A 84 4.56 -3.98 -1.46
CA LEU A 84 3.40 -3.86 -0.58
C LEU A 84 2.09 -4.17 -1.32
N TRP A 85 1.90 -3.66 -2.54
CA TRP A 85 0.72 -3.96 -3.36
C TRP A 85 0.61 -5.44 -3.71
N CYS A 86 1.71 -6.09 -4.07
CA CYS A 86 1.74 -7.54 -4.28
C CYS A 86 1.36 -8.30 -2.99
N GLN A 87 1.91 -7.91 -1.83
CA GLN A 87 1.58 -8.52 -0.53
C GLN A 87 0.09 -8.38 -0.19
N ILE A 88 -0.48 -7.20 -0.45
CA ILE A 88 -1.90 -6.93 -0.23
C ILE A 88 -2.77 -7.76 -1.17
N ALA A 89 -2.39 -7.90 -2.44
CA ALA A 89 -3.09 -8.76 -3.38
C ALA A 89 -3.05 -10.23 -2.93
N LEU A 90 -1.89 -10.71 -2.48
CA LEU A 90 -1.75 -12.06 -1.89
C LEU A 90 -2.62 -12.21 -0.63
N GLY A 91 -2.66 -11.20 0.24
CA GLY A 91 -3.49 -11.21 1.45
C GLY A 91 -4.99 -11.18 1.15
N GLY A 92 -5.40 -10.39 0.17
CA GLY A 92 -6.76 -10.41 -0.38
C GLY A 92 -7.11 -11.79 -0.95
N TRP A 93 -6.17 -12.42 -1.64
CA TRP A 93 -6.34 -13.78 -2.16
C TRP A 93 -6.48 -14.82 -1.04
N VAL A 94 -5.73 -14.70 0.06
CA VAL A 94 -5.91 -15.53 1.27
C VAL A 94 -7.31 -15.37 1.84
N SER A 95 -7.74 -14.13 2.08
CA SER A 95 -9.03 -13.83 2.70
C SER A 95 -10.20 -14.30 1.84
N THR A 96 -10.13 -14.06 0.52
CA THR A 96 -11.22 -14.39 -0.40
C THR A 96 -11.35 -15.88 -0.67
N ASN A 97 -10.28 -16.65 -0.47
CA ASN A 97 -10.30 -18.12 -0.56
C ASN A 97 -10.46 -18.82 0.79
N TYR A 98 -10.68 -18.07 1.89
CA TYR A 98 -10.76 -18.62 3.25
C TYR A 98 -9.53 -19.48 3.63
N ALA A 99 -8.35 -19.16 3.08
CA ALA A 99 -7.13 -19.94 3.24
C ALA A 99 -6.37 -19.67 4.55
N VAL A 100 -6.84 -18.70 5.35
CA VAL A 100 -6.16 -18.24 6.59
C VAL A 100 -5.93 -19.35 7.62
N LEU A 101 -6.77 -20.39 7.65
CA LEU A 101 -6.62 -21.52 8.57
C LEU A 101 -5.89 -22.73 7.95
N ALA A 102 -5.33 -22.62 6.75
CA ALA A 102 -4.59 -23.71 6.09
C ALA A 102 -3.25 -24.02 6.79
N CYS A 103 -2.62 -23.01 7.39
CA CYS A 103 -1.45 -23.15 8.24
C CYS A 103 -1.81 -22.58 9.60
N ARG A 104 -2.04 -23.44 10.61
CA ARG A 104 -2.47 -23.02 11.96
C ARG A 104 -1.32 -22.80 12.94
N ASP A 105 -0.11 -23.12 12.52
CA ASP A 105 1.13 -22.97 13.24
C ASP A 105 2.02 -21.89 12.61
N PHE A 106 2.96 -21.38 13.41
CA PHE A 106 3.96 -20.40 13.02
C PHE A 106 5.25 -20.65 13.83
N PRO A 107 6.46 -20.67 13.22
CA PRO A 107 6.78 -20.31 11.83
C PRO A 107 6.62 -21.45 10.81
N LEU A 108 6.36 -22.67 11.26
CA LEU A 108 6.05 -23.82 10.40
C LEU A 108 4.67 -23.67 9.74
N CYS A 109 4.36 -24.55 8.79
CA CYS A 109 3.01 -24.80 8.31
C CYS A 109 2.78 -26.31 8.29
N GLN A 110 1.80 -26.78 9.07
CA GLN A 110 1.46 -28.20 9.22
C GLN A 110 2.67 -29.02 9.72
N GLY A 111 3.46 -28.45 10.64
CA GLY A 111 4.67 -29.08 11.15
C GLY A 111 5.86 -29.11 10.17
N SER A 112 5.75 -28.48 9.00
CA SER A 112 6.79 -28.46 7.96
C SER A 112 7.24 -27.04 7.60
N TRP A 113 8.52 -26.88 7.29
CA TRP A 113 9.08 -25.66 6.67
C TRP A 113 8.78 -25.59 5.16
N TRP A 114 8.31 -26.68 4.57
CA TRP A 114 7.91 -26.74 3.17
C TRP A 114 6.79 -27.79 3.00
N PRO A 115 5.53 -27.41 3.26
CA PRO A 115 4.40 -28.34 3.17
C PRO A 115 4.07 -28.69 1.70
N SER A 116 3.22 -29.71 1.52
CA SER A 116 2.66 -30.01 0.20
C SER A 116 1.80 -28.85 -0.29
N MET A 117 1.99 -28.44 -1.54
CA MET A 117 1.35 -27.25 -2.11
C MET A 117 0.94 -27.47 -3.57
N ALA A 118 -0.31 -27.15 -3.90
CA ALA A 118 -0.87 -27.26 -5.25
C ALA A 118 -1.03 -25.86 -5.88
N PHE A 119 0.07 -25.27 -6.36
CA PHE A 119 0.08 -23.90 -6.91
C PHE A 119 -0.85 -23.70 -8.11
N GLY A 120 -0.96 -24.70 -9.00
CA GLY A 120 -1.79 -24.61 -10.20
C GLY A 120 -3.26 -24.36 -9.89
N GLU A 121 -3.80 -25.03 -8.87
CA GLU A 121 -5.17 -24.80 -8.38
C GLU A 121 -5.25 -23.56 -7.49
N GLY A 122 -4.27 -23.37 -6.59
CA GLY A 122 -4.25 -22.27 -5.63
C GLY A 122 -4.25 -20.88 -6.29
N PHE A 123 -3.60 -20.76 -7.46
CA PHE A 123 -3.49 -19.51 -8.21
C PHE A 123 -4.24 -19.54 -9.55
N ALA A 124 -5.22 -20.43 -9.71
CA ALA A 124 -6.18 -20.32 -10.80
C ALA A 124 -7.12 -19.11 -10.56
N LEU A 125 -6.82 -17.98 -11.21
CA LEU A 125 -7.47 -16.70 -10.95
C LEU A 125 -8.96 -16.64 -11.31
N TRP A 126 -9.37 -17.35 -12.35
CA TRP A 126 -10.75 -17.33 -12.85
C TRP A 126 -11.47 -18.64 -12.49
N ARG A 127 -11.98 -18.71 -11.26
CA ARG A 127 -12.78 -19.83 -10.74
C ARG A 127 -13.73 -19.35 -9.64
N GLU A 128 -14.79 -20.10 -9.40
CA GLU A 128 -15.69 -19.87 -8.28
C GLU A 128 -15.02 -20.18 -6.94
N LEU A 129 -15.57 -19.60 -5.88
CA LEU A 129 -15.11 -19.85 -4.52
C LEU A 129 -15.27 -21.33 -4.14
N GLY A 130 -14.22 -21.91 -3.53
CA GLY A 130 -14.21 -23.29 -3.06
C GLY A 130 -14.15 -24.35 -4.16
N GLN A 131 -14.14 -23.95 -5.44
CA GLN A 131 -14.15 -24.87 -6.58
C GLN A 131 -12.94 -24.65 -7.49
N THR A 132 -12.55 -25.72 -8.18
CA THR A 132 -11.65 -25.70 -9.34
C THR A 132 -12.35 -25.14 -10.57
N ARG A 133 -11.63 -24.95 -11.68
CA ARG A 133 -12.24 -24.52 -12.97
C ARG A 133 -13.27 -25.52 -13.52
N GLY A 134 -13.14 -26.80 -13.16
CA GLY A 134 -14.07 -27.85 -13.57
C GLY A 134 -15.26 -28.03 -12.62
N GLY A 135 -15.41 -27.19 -11.58
CA GLY A 135 -16.52 -27.26 -10.62
C GLY A 135 -16.33 -28.25 -9.46
N ALA A 136 -15.26 -29.06 -9.47
CA ALA A 136 -14.91 -29.91 -8.32
C ALA A 136 -14.40 -29.07 -7.15
N ALA A 137 -14.54 -29.56 -5.91
CA ALA A 137 -13.99 -28.89 -4.72
C ALA A 137 -12.46 -28.72 -4.83
N ILE A 138 -11.94 -27.59 -4.38
CA ILE A 138 -10.50 -27.31 -4.41
C ILE A 138 -9.74 -28.14 -3.36
N ALA A 139 -8.55 -28.62 -3.72
CA ALA A 139 -7.66 -29.33 -2.80
C ALA A 139 -7.19 -28.44 -1.62
N PHE A 140 -6.96 -29.05 -0.46
CA PHE A 140 -6.47 -28.32 0.72
C PHE A 140 -5.02 -27.80 0.52
N GLU A 141 -4.21 -28.52 -0.24
CA GLU A 141 -2.86 -28.16 -0.68
C GLU A 141 -2.86 -26.87 -1.50
N ALA A 142 -3.96 -26.57 -2.20
CA ALA A 142 -4.12 -25.31 -2.91
C ALA A 142 -4.31 -24.13 -1.94
N LEU A 143 -5.11 -24.32 -0.88
CA LEU A 143 -5.27 -23.33 0.20
C LEU A 143 -3.95 -23.13 0.96
N THR A 144 -3.21 -24.23 1.18
CA THR A 144 -1.85 -24.20 1.74
C THR A 144 -0.92 -23.37 0.88
N ALA A 145 -0.92 -23.58 -0.44
CA ALA A 145 -0.11 -22.79 -1.38
C ALA A 145 -0.42 -21.29 -1.30
N ILE A 146 -1.70 -20.92 -1.25
CA ILE A 146 -2.16 -19.53 -1.14
C ILE A 146 -1.62 -18.90 0.15
N HIS A 147 -1.87 -19.53 1.30
CA HIS A 147 -1.48 -18.98 2.59
C HIS A 147 0.04 -18.94 2.78
N TYR A 148 0.73 -20.02 2.40
CA TYR A 148 2.18 -20.10 2.54
C TYR A 148 2.91 -19.08 1.65
N THR A 149 2.42 -18.84 0.43
CA THR A 149 2.98 -17.79 -0.46
C THR A 149 2.86 -16.40 0.15
N HIS A 150 1.70 -16.07 0.75
CA HIS A 150 1.51 -14.79 1.44
C HIS A 150 2.49 -14.62 2.61
N ARG A 151 2.77 -15.69 3.37
CA ARG A 151 3.73 -15.67 4.49
C ARG A 151 5.16 -15.44 4.01
N LEU A 152 5.60 -16.17 2.99
CA LEU A 152 6.96 -16.02 2.44
C LEU A 152 7.19 -14.61 1.90
N PHE A 153 6.22 -14.06 1.16
CA PHE A 153 6.32 -12.71 0.63
C PHE A 153 6.25 -11.64 1.73
N ALA A 154 5.52 -11.91 2.84
CA ALA A 154 5.48 -11.01 3.99
C ALA A 154 6.86 -10.80 4.60
N TYR A 155 7.70 -11.84 4.70
CA TYR A 155 9.06 -11.71 5.23
C TYR A 155 9.91 -10.75 4.40
N LEU A 156 9.84 -10.87 3.07
CA LEU A 156 10.50 -9.95 2.15
C LEU A 156 10.00 -8.52 2.33
N VAL A 157 8.67 -8.33 2.33
CA VAL A 157 8.06 -7.00 2.45
C VAL A 157 8.40 -6.35 3.80
N LEU A 158 8.35 -7.10 4.90
CA LEU A 158 8.72 -6.61 6.23
C LEU A 158 10.19 -6.18 6.29
N ALA A 159 11.10 -6.97 5.72
CA ALA A 159 12.52 -6.61 5.65
C ALA A 159 12.73 -5.31 4.84
N CYS A 160 12.07 -5.20 3.67
CA CYS A 160 12.13 -4.01 2.84
C CYS A 160 11.51 -2.77 3.51
N LEU A 161 10.39 -2.92 4.23
CA LEU A 161 9.78 -1.85 5.01
C LEU A 161 10.68 -1.41 6.16
N ALA A 162 11.28 -2.35 6.90
CA ALA A 162 12.21 -2.04 7.97
C ALA A 162 13.44 -1.28 7.45
N TRP A 163 14.02 -1.72 6.34
CA TRP A 163 15.12 -1.02 5.68
C TRP A 163 14.71 0.39 5.24
N LEU A 164 13.54 0.55 4.60
CA LEU A 164 13.06 1.85 4.16
C LEU A 164 12.78 2.77 5.36
N ALA A 165 12.16 2.28 6.42
CA ALA A 165 11.94 3.02 7.67
C ALA A 165 13.27 3.51 8.25
N TRP A 166 14.29 2.65 8.32
CA TRP A 166 15.62 3.01 8.81
C TRP A 166 16.25 4.12 7.95
N ARG A 167 16.22 3.99 6.62
CA ARG A 167 16.75 5.02 5.69
C ARG A 167 16.00 6.35 5.84
N LEU A 168 14.68 6.33 5.95
CA LEU A 168 13.86 7.52 6.16
C LEU A 168 14.08 8.13 7.56
N HIS A 169 14.43 7.35 8.57
CA HIS A 169 14.67 7.85 9.93
C HIS A 169 15.93 8.73 10.03
N ARG A 170 16.91 8.50 9.14
CA ARG A 170 18.16 9.27 9.07
C ARG A 170 17.98 10.72 8.58
N HIS A 171 16.82 11.07 8.04
CA HIS A 171 16.51 12.42 7.58
C HIS A 171 15.36 13.01 8.41
N GLU A 172 15.54 14.22 8.93
CA GLU A 172 14.58 14.87 9.83
C GLU A 172 13.20 15.04 9.18
N ASN A 173 13.18 15.46 7.91
CA ASN A 173 11.96 15.70 7.14
C ASN A 173 11.09 14.44 6.95
N THR A 174 11.67 13.24 7.06
CA THR A 174 10.98 11.95 6.86
C THR A 174 10.85 11.12 8.14
N ARG A 175 11.37 11.60 9.27
CA ARG A 175 11.39 10.85 10.53
C ARG A 175 10.00 10.50 11.06
N ARG A 176 8.99 11.34 10.83
CA ARG A 176 7.59 11.04 11.17
C ARG A 176 7.04 9.89 10.32
N ALA A 177 7.29 9.91 9.01
CA ALA A 177 6.87 8.83 8.12
C ALA A 177 7.59 7.52 8.47
N ALA A 178 8.89 7.57 8.80
CA ALA A 178 9.66 6.42 9.25
C ALA A 178 9.06 5.75 10.50
N ARG A 179 8.67 6.54 11.51
CA ARG A 179 8.03 6.04 12.74
C ARG A 179 6.70 5.35 12.46
N TRP A 180 5.84 5.96 11.64
CA TRP A 180 4.58 5.33 11.24
C TRP A 180 4.80 4.06 10.43
N LEU A 181 5.71 4.09 9.46
CA LEU A 181 6.00 2.92 8.63
C LEU A 181 6.52 1.75 9.46
N GLY A 182 7.48 2.00 10.36
CA GLY A 182 8.01 0.98 11.27
C GLY A 182 6.98 0.47 12.27
N GLY A 183 6.23 1.38 12.91
CA GLY A 183 5.19 1.00 13.88
C GLY A 183 4.05 0.20 13.26
N ILE A 184 3.57 0.60 12.08
CA ILE A 184 2.52 -0.14 11.37
C ILE A 184 3.07 -1.46 10.81
N ALA A 185 4.32 -1.52 10.32
CA ALA A 185 4.92 -2.77 9.88
C ALA A 185 5.03 -3.80 11.04
N LEU A 186 5.43 -3.35 12.23
CA LEU A 186 5.40 -4.18 13.44
C LEU A 186 3.97 -4.62 13.77
N TRP A 187 3.00 -3.70 13.70
CA TRP A 187 1.59 -4.02 13.91
C TRP A 187 1.06 -5.05 12.90
N GLN A 188 1.49 -4.99 11.64
CA GLN A 188 1.14 -5.98 10.61
C GLN A 188 1.70 -7.36 10.94
N LEU A 189 2.95 -7.43 11.42
CA LEU A 189 3.54 -8.70 11.87
C LEU A 189 2.74 -9.28 13.04
N LEU A 190 2.47 -8.48 14.07
CA LEU A 190 1.75 -8.92 15.26
C LEU A 190 0.34 -9.41 14.90
N THR A 191 -0.44 -8.59 14.18
CA THR A 191 -1.80 -8.97 13.76
C THR A 191 -1.83 -10.13 12.78
N GLY A 192 -0.83 -10.24 11.89
CA GLY A 192 -0.68 -11.36 10.96
C GLY A 192 -0.41 -12.68 11.67
N VAL A 193 0.52 -12.69 12.63
CA VAL A 193 0.78 -13.86 13.48
C VAL A 193 -0.44 -14.19 14.32
N SER A 194 -1.12 -13.19 14.92
CA SER A 194 -2.34 -13.40 15.69
C SER A 194 -3.46 -14.05 14.88
N ASN A 195 -3.63 -13.69 13.59
CA ASN A 195 -4.61 -14.34 12.72
C ASN A 195 -4.35 -15.85 12.54
N VAL A 196 -3.10 -16.29 12.67
CA VAL A 196 -2.71 -17.70 12.59
C VAL A 196 -2.87 -18.37 13.96
N VAL A 197 -2.16 -17.86 14.98
CA VAL A 197 -2.02 -18.57 16.27
C VAL A 197 -3.22 -18.43 17.19
N LEU A 198 -4.08 -17.42 16.99
CA LEU A 198 -5.31 -17.21 17.75
C LEU A 198 -6.57 -17.60 16.94
N GLU A 199 -6.40 -18.38 15.88
CA GLU A 199 -7.51 -18.92 15.06
C GLU A 199 -8.41 -17.83 14.45
N TRP A 200 -7.78 -16.85 13.80
CA TRP A 200 -8.46 -15.81 13.01
C TRP A 200 -9.48 -14.94 13.79
N PRO A 201 -9.06 -14.23 14.86
CA PRO A 201 -9.97 -13.36 15.58
C PRO A 201 -10.32 -12.13 14.74
N LEU A 202 -11.62 -11.80 14.67
CA LEU A 202 -12.16 -10.73 13.81
C LEU A 202 -11.40 -9.41 13.99
N LEU A 203 -11.10 -9.02 15.23
CA LEU A 203 -10.39 -7.78 15.52
C LEU A 203 -8.98 -7.77 14.89
N ALA A 204 -8.24 -8.89 14.95
CA ALA A 204 -6.93 -8.98 14.33
C ALA A 204 -7.04 -8.99 12.80
N ALA A 205 -8.04 -9.65 12.23
CA ALA A 205 -8.26 -9.70 10.78
C ALA A 205 -8.56 -8.31 10.19
N VAL A 206 -9.49 -7.58 10.83
CA VAL A 206 -9.84 -6.21 10.44
C VAL A 206 -8.66 -5.27 10.68
N SER A 207 -7.96 -5.40 11.82
CA SER A 207 -6.78 -4.58 12.12
C SER A 207 -5.64 -4.81 11.14
N HIS A 208 -5.43 -6.05 10.69
CA HIS A 208 -4.41 -6.41 9.71
C HIS A 208 -4.73 -5.79 8.34
N THR A 209 -6.00 -5.78 7.95
CA THR A 209 -6.44 -5.15 6.70
C THR A 209 -6.33 -3.61 6.78
N GLY A 210 -6.77 -3.03 7.90
CA GLY A 210 -6.66 -1.60 8.17
C GLY A 210 -5.21 -1.10 8.24
N GLY A 211 -4.31 -1.88 8.85
CA GLY A 211 -2.89 -1.54 8.91
C GLY A 211 -2.20 -1.62 7.54
N ALA A 212 -2.57 -2.57 6.68
CA ALA A 212 -2.13 -2.59 5.29
C ALA A 212 -2.58 -1.33 4.52
N ALA A 213 -3.82 -0.90 4.70
CA ALA A 213 -4.32 0.35 4.14
C ALA A 213 -3.55 1.58 4.67
N ALA A 214 -3.23 1.59 5.96
CA ALA A 214 -2.43 2.65 6.57
C ALA A 214 -1.00 2.71 6.01
N LEU A 215 -0.36 1.57 5.72
CA LEU A 215 0.94 1.53 5.03
C LEU A 215 0.84 2.16 3.63
N VAL A 216 -0.23 1.88 2.87
CA VAL A 216 -0.48 2.52 1.56
C VAL A 216 -0.59 4.04 1.71
N VAL A 217 -1.30 4.53 2.72
CA VAL A 217 -1.45 5.97 3.02
C VAL A 217 -0.10 6.63 3.35
N VAL A 218 0.72 5.97 4.17
CA VAL A 218 2.04 6.49 4.54
C VAL A 218 2.96 6.57 3.33
N LEU A 219 3.09 5.47 2.58
CA LEU A 219 3.98 5.41 1.40
C LEU A 219 3.52 6.33 0.28
N THR A 220 2.22 6.37 0.01
CA THR A 220 1.64 7.32 -0.96
C THR A 220 1.92 8.75 -0.52
N GLY A 221 1.81 9.06 0.77
CA GLY A 221 2.12 10.38 1.29
C GLY A 221 3.57 10.81 1.05
N VAL A 222 4.51 9.88 1.27
CA VAL A 222 5.94 10.11 1.01
C VAL A 222 6.24 10.25 -0.48
N LEU A 223 5.63 9.41 -1.33
CA LEU A 223 5.85 9.40 -2.77
C LEU A 223 5.16 10.57 -3.50
N ALA A 224 4.03 11.06 -2.97
CA ALA A 224 3.30 12.20 -3.50
C ALA A 224 3.96 13.56 -3.14
N ALA A 225 4.87 13.60 -2.17
CA ALA A 225 5.58 14.80 -1.79
C ALA A 225 6.35 15.39 -3.00
N ARG A 226 6.17 16.68 -3.24
CA ARG A 226 6.82 17.44 -4.32
C ARG A 226 7.52 18.65 -3.72
N PRO A 227 8.77 18.93 -4.14
CA PRO A 227 9.44 20.15 -3.71
C PRO A 227 8.64 21.35 -4.24
N GLY A 228 8.68 22.45 -3.50
CA GLY A 228 8.13 23.71 -4.01
C GLY A 228 8.97 24.18 -5.19
N PRO A 229 8.48 25.17 -5.97
CA PRO A 229 9.36 25.90 -6.87
C PRO A 229 10.55 26.35 -6.02
N ALA A 230 11.76 25.91 -6.38
CA ALA A 230 12.97 26.41 -5.76
C ALA A 230 12.84 27.93 -5.82
N ALA A 231 12.93 28.61 -4.66
CA ALA A 231 13.09 30.05 -4.66
C ALA A 231 14.20 30.31 -5.67
N ALA A 232 13.85 30.94 -6.80
CA ALA A 232 14.78 31.21 -7.87
C ALA A 232 16.03 31.76 -7.20
N ARG A 233 17.18 31.12 -7.45
CA ARG A 233 18.50 31.53 -6.96
C ARG A 233 18.45 33.03 -6.76
N ALA A 234 18.46 33.49 -5.51
CA ALA A 234 18.45 34.91 -5.24
C ALA A 234 19.67 35.46 -5.95
N THR A 235 19.46 36.03 -7.14
CA THR A 235 20.51 36.74 -7.85
C THR A 235 20.93 37.82 -6.86
N PRO A 236 22.18 37.82 -6.37
CA PRO A 236 22.62 38.89 -5.51
C PRO A 236 22.31 40.19 -6.25
N LEU A 237 21.51 41.06 -5.63
CA LEU A 237 21.28 42.39 -6.18
C LEU A 237 22.68 43.00 -6.40
N PRO A 238 23.00 43.50 -7.62
CA PRO A 238 24.25 44.19 -7.82
C PRO A 238 24.25 45.38 -6.85
N VAL A 239 25.18 45.34 -5.88
CA VAL A 239 25.43 46.47 -5.00
C VAL A 239 25.90 47.59 -5.91
N SER A 240 25.03 48.57 -6.15
CA SER A 240 25.42 49.80 -6.83
C SER A 240 26.48 50.47 -5.97
N SER A 241 27.70 50.54 -6.47
CA SER A 241 28.75 51.35 -5.89
C SER A 241 28.29 52.80 -5.94
N VAL A 242 27.88 53.34 -4.80
CA VAL A 242 27.67 54.77 -4.63
C VAL A 242 29.03 55.45 -4.83
N SER A 243 29.20 56.08 -5.98
CA SER A 243 30.30 56.99 -6.24
C SER A 243 30.22 58.15 -5.26
N ARG A 244 31.23 58.29 -4.39
CA ARG A 244 31.38 59.48 -3.54
C ARG A 244 31.54 60.72 -4.42
N PRO A 245 30.86 61.84 -4.13
CA PRO A 245 31.14 63.10 -4.78
C PRO A 245 32.53 63.60 -4.34
N SER A 246 33.37 63.94 -5.32
CA SER A 246 34.61 64.69 -5.11
C SER A 246 34.26 66.09 -4.61
N SER A 247 34.79 66.45 -3.46
CA SER A 247 34.73 67.80 -2.87
C SER A 247 35.70 68.75 -3.61
N PRO A 248 35.41 70.06 -3.64
CA PRO A 248 36.09 71.05 -4.49
C PRO A 248 37.55 71.34 -4.10
#